data_AF-A0A832BR89-F1
#
_entry.id   AF-A0A832BR89-F1
#
_cell.length_a   1.000
_cell.length_b   1.000
_cell.length_c   1.000
_cell.angle_alpha   90.00
_cell.angle_beta   90.00
_cell.angle_gamma   90.00
#
_symmetry.space_group_name_H-M   'P 1'
#
loop_
_entity.id
_entity.type
_entity.pdbx_description
1 polymer ?
#
loop_
_entity_poly.entity_id
_entity_poly.type
_entity_poly.pdbx_seq_one_letter_code
_entity_poly.pdbx_strand_id
1 'polypeptide(L)'
;FVDPKAGVRCGVNATFLSGPYRHFHYKFGIRGEMVIITTENWVFSKKGYIVQFESQKMAETLSDLIEYDRRFASEAKSCSGSAVEKRFGDGKSIEFEANATLIILPDCNPILELIQSANKRLYIIAPYMGFDWFDDRGLLHAIRSAKENGAKVTVVLSEEYSGEEAEILKKEGIEVKKIPKMHGKAIVADDKVLITSANMNKYGLKLNREIGILIESPEVAEFVLKDIEGRRFEFWAILVPFALFALAIYLLWKFRP
;
A
#
# COMPACT_ATOMS: atom_id res chain seq x y z
N PHE A 1 6.43 -16.58 4.69
CA PHE A 1 6.30 -16.23 6.12
C PHE A 1 4.83 -16.40 6.51
N VAL A 2 4.54 -16.43 7.81
CA VAL A 2 3.35 -16.93 8.56
C VAL A 2 1.99 -16.98 7.82
N ASP A 3 1.33 -18.15 7.82
CA ASP A 3 -0.10 -18.30 7.48
C ASP A 3 -0.95 -17.67 8.62
N PRO A 4 -1.98 -16.85 8.37
CA PRO A 4 -2.88 -16.27 9.35
C PRO A 4 -3.78 -17.30 10.04
N LYS A 5 -3.70 -18.58 9.62
CA LYS A 5 -4.20 -19.75 10.36
C LYS A 5 -3.13 -20.45 11.20
N ALA A 6 -1.87 -20.02 11.16
CA ALA A 6 -0.79 -20.62 11.93
C ALA A 6 -1.03 -20.35 13.41
N GLY A 7 -1.47 -21.37 14.13
CA GLY A 7 -1.34 -21.39 15.57
C GLY A 7 0.13 -21.45 15.96
N VAL A 8 0.39 -21.01 17.18
CA VAL A 8 1.73 -20.90 17.76
C VAL A 8 2.34 -22.30 17.90
N ARG A 9 3.60 -22.46 17.47
CA ARG A 9 4.37 -23.70 17.68
C ARG A 9 4.65 -23.86 19.18
N CYS A 10 4.40 -25.02 19.76
CA CYS A 10 4.74 -25.29 21.16
C CYS A 10 6.23 -25.01 21.42
N GLY A 11 6.52 -24.18 22.43
CA GLY A 11 7.87 -23.73 22.79
C GLY A 11 8.19 -22.27 22.45
N VAL A 12 7.26 -21.52 21.84
CA VAL A 12 7.38 -20.06 21.62
C VAL A 12 6.43 -19.34 22.60
N ASN A 13 6.93 -18.36 23.35
CA ASN A 13 6.08 -17.46 24.12
C ASN A 13 5.29 -16.57 23.15
N ALA A 14 3.97 -16.73 23.13
CA ALA A 14 3.09 -15.91 22.32
C ALA A 14 2.08 -15.17 23.21
N THR A 15 1.86 -13.91 22.88
CA THR A 15 0.88 -13.05 23.55
C THR A 15 -0.17 -12.64 22.52
N PHE A 16 -1.43 -12.93 22.80
CA PHE A 16 -2.56 -12.45 22.00
C PHE A 16 -3.08 -11.15 22.59
N LEU A 17 -3.43 -10.18 21.76
CA LEU A 17 -3.89 -8.87 22.22
C LEU A 17 -5.37 -8.65 21.88
N SER A 18 -6.12 -8.16 22.86
CA SER A 18 -7.51 -7.73 22.74
C SER A 18 -7.70 -6.49 23.62
N GLY A 19 -8.08 -5.35 23.03
CA GLY A 19 -8.00 -4.06 23.72
C GLY A 19 -9.08 -3.05 23.29
N PRO A 20 -8.96 -1.78 23.72
CA PRO A 20 -9.97 -0.73 23.54
C PRO A 20 -10.01 -0.15 22.13
N TYR A 21 -8.96 -0.38 21.33
CA TYR A 21 -9.02 -0.12 19.90
C TYR A 21 -10.12 -0.99 19.29
N ARG A 22 -10.70 -0.55 18.17
CA ARG A 22 -11.66 -1.41 17.48
C ARG A 22 -11.01 -2.75 17.13
N HIS A 23 -9.78 -2.72 16.61
CA HIS A 23 -8.93 -3.90 16.38
C HIS A 23 -7.41 -3.59 16.48
N PHE A 24 -6.62 -4.57 16.91
CA PHE A 24 -5.19 -4.66 16.61
C PHE A 24 -5.01 -5.17 15.18
N HIS A 25 -4.47 -4.34 14.28
CA HIS A 25 -4.38 -4.67 12.86
C HIS A 25 -3.04 -4.27 12.23
N TYR A 26 -2.04 -3.87 13.03
CA TYR A 26 -0.67 -3.71 12.55
C TYR A 26 -0.09 -5.02 12.02
N LYS A 27 0.83 -4.91 11.06
CA LYS A 27 1.47 -6.06 10.40
C LYS A 27 2.95 -5.75 10.20
N PHE A 28 3.72 -6.01 11.25
CA PHE A 28 5.16 -5.83 11.22
C PHE A 28 5.89 -6.93 11.98
N GLY A 29 7.18 -7.06 11.72
CA GLY A 29 8.08 -7.96 12.43
C GLY A 29 9.43 -7.28 12.68
N ILE A 30 10.07 -7.63 13.78
CA ILE A 30 11.37 -7.09 14.20
C ILE A 30 12.34 -8.25 14.43
N ARG A 31 13.58 -8.12 13.97
CA ARG A 31 14.68 -9.03 14.30
C ARG A 31 15.98 -8.25 14.42
N GLY A 32 16.43 -8.00 15.65
CA GLY A 32 17.53 -7.07 15.89
C GLY A 32 17.10 -5.67 15.40
N GLU A 33 17.90 -5.07 14.53
CA GLU A 33 17.61 -3.76 13.94
C GLU A 33 16.78 -3.84 12.64
N MET A 34 16.56 -5.05 12.11
CA MET A 34 15.73 -5.27 10.94
C MET A 34 14.25 -5.15 11.29
N VAL A 35 13.53 -4.34 10.52
CA VAL A 35 12.07 -4.21 10.58
C VAL A 35 11.48 -4.60 9.23
N ILE A 36 10.36 -5.32 9.29
CA ILE A 36 9.52 -5.62 8.13
C ILE A 36 8.13 -5.06 8.38
N ILE A 37 7.57 -4.30 7.45
CA ILE A 37 6.18 -3.85 7.43
C ILE A 37 5.50 -4.40 6.17
N THR A 38 4.28 -4.91 6.29
CA THR A 38 3.52 -5.49 5.17
C THR A 38 2.07 -5.02 5.12
N THR A 39 1.50 -4.93 3.92
CA THR A 39 0.08 -4.61 3.73
C THR A 39 -0.84 -5.84 3.86
N GLU A 40 -0.28 -7.05 3.83
CA GLU A 40 -0.96 -8.35 3.91
C GLU A 40 -0.72 -9.09 5.24
N ASN A 41 -1.67 -9.95 5.63
CA ASN A 41 -1.63 -10.78 6.84
C ASN A 41 -0.65 -11.96 6.69
N TRP A 42 0.59 -11.68 6.31
CA TRP A 42 1.67 -12.65 6.12
C TRP A 42 1.41 -13.81 5.13
N VAL A 43 0.20 -13.92 4.53
CA VAL A 43 -0.07 -14.62 3.27
C VAL A 43 0.11 -13.66 2.12
N PHE A 44 1.06 -13.97 1.24
CA PHE A 44 1.31 -13.20 0.02
C PHE A 44 0.60 -13.87 -1.15
N SER A 45 -0.73 -13.78 -1.14
CA SER A 45 -1.60 -14.36 -2.18
C SER A 45 -2.28 -13.29 -3.03
N LYS A 46 -2.14 -12.03 -2.64
CA LYS A 46 -2.70 -10.85 -3.28
C LYS A 46 -1.56 -9.92 -3.71
N LYS A 47 -1.92 -8.83 -4.39
CA LYS A 47 -0.98 -7.78 -4.76
C LYS A 47 -0.84 -6.80 -3.60
N GLY A 48 0.22 -6.94 -2.83
CA GLY A 48 0.55 -6.09 -1.67
C GLY A 48 1.97 -5.55 -1.73
N TYR A 49 2.36 -4.85 -0.67
CA TYR A 49 3.70 -4.30 -0.51
C TYR A 49 4.35 -4.83 0.78
N ILE A 50 5.65 -5.03 0.71
CA ILE A 50 6.52 -5.34 1.85
C ILE A 50 7.65 -4.32 1.82
N VAL A 51 7.92 -3.70 2.97
CA VAL A 51 9.10 -2.85 3.16
C VAL A 51 9.96 -3.51 4.23
N GLN A 52 11.22 -3.78 3.88
CA GLN A 52 12.25 -4.24 4.80
C GLN A 52 13.32 -3.16 4.91
N PHE A 53 13.72 -2.83 6.14
CA PHE A 53 14.75 -1.83 6.39
C PHE A 53 15.48 -2.11 7.71
N GLU A 54 16.65 -1.51 7.88
CA GLU A 54 17.43 -1.57 9.12
C GLU A 54 17.38 -0.20 9.81
N SER A 55 16.94 -0.17 11.07
CA SER A 55 16.94 1.04 11.88
C SER A 55 16.78 0.69 13.35
N GLN A 56 17.86 0.85 14.13
CA GLN A 56 17.83 0.63 15.57
C GLN A 56 16.71 1.44 16.24
N LYS A 57 16.61 2.74 15.95
CA LYS A 57 15.61 3.64 16.54
C LYS A 57 14.18 3.17 16.29
N MET A 58 13.85 2.78 15.06
CA MET A 58 12.49 2.32 14.74
C MET A 58 12.21 0.92 15.29
N ALA A 59 13.20 0.02 15.31
CA ALA A 59 13.08 -1.29 15.91
C ALA A 59 12.84 -1.21 17.43
N GLU A 60 13.56 -0.34 18.14
CA GLU A 60 13.35 -0.08 19.57
C GLU A 60 11.96 0.51 19.80
N THR A 61 11.56 1.52 19.03
CA THR A 61 10.22 2.15 19.13
C THR A 61 9.09 1.12 18.96
N LEU A 62 9.21 0.21 17.99
CA LEU A 62 8.22 -0.84 17.76
C LEU A 62 8.26 -1.96 18.82
N SER A 63 9.43 -2.20 19.43
CA SER A 63 9.55 -3.14 20.54
C SER A 63 8.88 -2.59 21.80
N ASP A 64 9.10 -1.32 22.11
CA ASP A 64 8.44 -0.60 23.20
C ASP A 64 6.92 -0.55 22.99
N LEU A 65 6.49 -0.34 21.74
CA LEU A 65 5.08 -0.42 21.36
C LEU A 65 4.46 -1.78 21.72
N ILE A 66 5.13 -2.88 21.35
CA ILE A 66 4.65 -4.24 21.69
C ILE A 66 4.57 -4.41 23.20
N GLU A 67 5.61 -3.99 23.93
CA GLU A 67 5.65 -4.12 25.39
C GLU A 67 4.52 -3.32 26.05
N TYR A 68 4.29 -2.09 25.59
CA TYR A 68 3.18 -1.25 26.05
C TYR A 68 1.82 -1.89 25.77
N ASP A 69 1.62 -2.43 24.56
CA ASP A 69 0.36 -3.05 24.16
C ASP A 69 0.11 -4.40 24.87
N ARG A 70 1.11 -5.03 25.52
CA ARG A 70 0.93 -6.25 26.35
C ARG A 70 -0.04 -6.08 27.51
N ARG A 71 -0.32 -4.86 27.95
CA ARG A 71 -1.40 -4.61 28.93
C ARG A 71 -2.78 -5.07 28.45
N PHE A 72 -2.94 -5.26 27.14
CA PHE A 72 -4.14 -5.79 26.49
C PHE A 72 -4.01 -7.29 26.17
N ALA A 73 -3.10 -7.99 26.82
CA ALA A 73 -2.93 -9.42 26.66
C ALA A 73 -4.22 -10.17 27.02
N SER A 74 -4.53 -11.17 26.21
CA SER A 74 -5.65 -12.09 26.38
C SER A 74 -5.14 -13.53 26.27
N GLU A 75 -5.85 -14.45 26.89
CA GLU A 75 -5.53 -15.87 26.78
C GLU A 75 -5.74 -16.39 25.36
N ALA A 76 -4.85 -17.27 24.94
CA ALA A 76 -4.98 -17.96 23.66
C ALA A 76 -6.19 -18.90 23.71
N LYS A 77 -7.19 -18.66 22.84
CA LYS A 77 -8.39 -19.54 22.76
C LYS A 77 -8.07 -20.93 22.20
N SER A 78 -7.06 -21.04 21.35
CA SER A 78 -6.55 -22.31 20.83
C SER A 78 -5.16 -22.13 20.20
N CYS A 79 -4.35 -23.19 20.22
CA CYS A 79 -3.08 -23.27 19.50
C CYS A 79 -3.11 -24.52 18.59
N SER A 80 -2.94 -24.32 17.29
CA SER A 80 -2.80 -25.41 16.32
C SER A 80 -1.45 -25.31 15.60
N GLY A 81 -0.64 -26.36 15.63
CA GLY A 81 0.57 -26.40 14.82
C GLY A 81 0.23 -26.46 13.34
N SER A 82 0.70 -25.50 12.56
CA SER A 82 0.64 -25.56 11.09
C SER A 82 2.06 -25.53 10.54
N ALA A 83 2.34 -26.43 9.60
CA ALA A 83 3.56 -26.35 8.81
C ALA A 83 3.48 -25.10 7.93
N VAL A 84 4.49 -24.23 8.03
CA VAL A 84 4.59 -23.04 7.18
C VAL A 84 5.15 -23.49 5.83
N GLU A 85 4.33 -23.50 4.78
CA GLU A 85 4.86 -23.60 3.41
C GLU A 85 5.55 -22.27 3.04
N LYS A 86 6.81 -22.37 2.62
CA LYS A 86 7.52 -21.25 2.00
C LYS A 86 7.01 -21.07 0.57
N ARG A 87 6.04 -20.19 0.37
CA ARG A 87 5.73 -19.65 -0.96
C ARG A 87 6.33 -18.26 -1.05
N PHE A 88 7.32 -18.11 -1.91
CA PHE A 88 7.80 -16.81 -2.35
C PHE A 88 6.96 -16.44 -3.58
N GLY A 89 6.37 -15.25 -3.57
CA GLY A 89 5.76 -14.72 -4.77
C GLY A 89 6.84 -14.15 -5.70
N ASP A 90 6.57 -14.12 -7.00
CA ASP A 90 7.42 -13.49 -8.02
C ASP A 90 7.30 -11.96 -7.99
N GLY A 91 7.45 -11.37 -6.80
CA GLY A 91 7.35 -9.93 -6.58
C GLY A 91 8.54 -9.19 -7.19
N LYS A 92 8.30 -7.96 -7.64
CA LYS A 92 9.39 -7.04 -7.99
C LYS A 92 9.97 -6.43 -6.71
N SER A 93 11.25 -6.10 -6.74
CA SER A 93 11.94 -5.41 -5.65
C SER A 93 12.76 -4.24 -6.15
N ILE A 94 13.06 -3.32 -5.25
CA ILE A 94 14.01 -2.23 -5.42
C ILE A 94 14.73 -2.03 -4.08
N GLU A 95 16.02 -1.72 -4.15
CA GLU A 95 16.81 -1.26 -3.01
C GLU A 95 16.94 0.25 -3.11
N PHE A 96 16.80 0.96 -1.99
CA PHE A 96 16.84 2.42 -1.95
C PHE A 96 17.35 2.91 -0.60
N GLU A 97 17.86 4.14 -0.57
CA GLU A 97 18.19 4.88 0.66
C GLU A 97 17.36 6.17 0.67
N ALA A 98 16.63 6.40 1.77
CA ALA A 98 15.71 7.53 1.86
C ALA A 98 15.43 7.92 3.31
N ASN A 99 15.01 9.17 3.51
CA ASN A 99 14.38 9.57 4.76
C ASN A 99 13.04 8.83 4.92
N ALA A 100 12.81 8.28 6.11
CA ALA A 100 11.60 7.56 6.42
C ALA A 100 11.06 7.93 7.80
N THR A 101 9.74 7.94 7.93
CA THR A 101 9.02 8.26 9.17
C THR A 101 8.07 7.12 9.52
N LEU A 102 8.24 6.55 10.71
CA LEU A 102 7.34 5.55 11.27
C LEU A 102 6.03 6.21 11.72
N ILE A 103 4.89 5.65 11.30
CA ILE A 103 3.55 6.11 11.67
C ILE A 103 2.86 5.02 12.49
N ILE A 104 2.46 5.34 13.72
CA ILE A 104 1.70 4.45 14.62
C ILE A 104 0.31 5.07 14.81
N LEU A 105 -0.72 4.39 14.33
CA LEU A 105 -2.11 4.85 14.50
C LEU A 105 -2.75 4.23 15.74
N PRO A 106 -3.64 4.94 16.43
CA PRO A 106 -4.08 6.32 16.15
C PRO A 106 -3.16 7.41 16.75
N ASP A 107 -2.07 7.04 17.44
CA ASP A 107 -1.22 7.94 18.23
C ASP A 107 -0.63 9.11 17.41
N CYS A 108 -0.24 8.86 16.16
CA CYS A 108 0.21 9.85 15.20
C CYS A 108 -0.42 9.56 13.84
N ASN A 109 -1.21 10.50 13.31
CA ASN A 109 -2.01 10.27 12.10
C ASN A 109 -1.93 11.42 11.09
N PRO A 110 -0.79 11.57 10.39
CA PRO A 110 -0.61 12.58 9.36
C PRO A 110 -1.19 12.16 7.99
N ILE A 111 -1.95 11.05 7.92
CA ILE A 111 -2.30 10.45 6.62
C ILE A 111 -3.26 11.34 5.80
N LEU A 112 -4.26 11.94 6.44
CA LEU A 112 -5.16 12.85 5.74
C LEU A 112 -4.44 14.12 5.30
N GLU A 113 -3.51 14.63 6.12
CA GLU A 113 -2.67 15.78 5.79
C GLU A 113 -1.73 15.46 4.62
N LEU A 114 -1.13 14.27 4.60
CA LEU A 114 -0.32 13.78 3.49
C LEU A 114 -1.12 13.77 2.19
N ILE A 115 -2.34 13.23 2.22
CA ILE A 115 -3.24 13.20 1.05
C ILE A 115 -3.55 14.64 0.61
N GLN A 116 -3.98 15.50 1.53
CA GLN A 116 -4.33 16.90 1.25
C GLN A 116 -3.16 17.68 0.65
N SER A 117 -1.94 17.41 1.11
CA SER A 117 -0.74 18.17 0.71
C SER A 117 -0.29 17.94 -0.73
N ALA A 118 -0.76 16.87 -1.40
CA ALA A 118 -0.37 16.56 -2.77
C ALA A 118 -0.79 17.68 -3.73
N ASN A 119 0.13 18.10 -4.60
CA ASN A 119 -0.14 19.19 -5.56
C ASN A 119 0.30 18.90 -7.01
N LYS A 120 1.00 17.79 -7.27
CA LYS A 120 1.29 17.32 -8.64
C LYS A 120 0.55 16.02 -8.95
N ARG A 121 0.69 15.02 -8.08
CA ARG A 121 0.08 13.69 -8.26
C ARG A 121 -0.31 13.06 -6.94
N LEU A 122 -1.47 12.43 -6.93
CA LEU A 122 -1.96 11.63 -5.81
C LEU A 122 -2.44 10.28 -6.33
N TYR A 123 -1.83 9.21 -5.83
CA TYR A 123 -2.32 7.84 -6.04
C TYR A 123 -2.69 7.24 -4.70
N ILE A 124 -3.92 6.73 -4.57
CA ILE A 124 -4.37 5.98 -3.39
C ILE A 124 -4.64 4.54 -3.82
N ILE A 125 -3.91 3.59 -3.23
CA ILE A 125 -3.95 2.18 -3.57
C ILE A 125 -4.51 1.44 -2.36
N ALA A 126 -5.67 0.81 -2.52
CA ALA A 126 -6.39 0.15 -1.43
C ALA A 126 -7.12 -1.11 -1.94
N PRO A 127 -7.37 -2.12 -1.09
CA PRO A 127 -8.32 -3.17 -1.46
C PRO A 127 -9.74 -2.61 -1.65
N TYR A 128 -10.13 -1.72 -0.75
CA TYR A 128 -11.39 -0.98 -0.73
C TYR A 128 -11.19 0.29 0.10
N MET A 129 -12.15 1.20 0.04
CA MET A 129 -12.14 2.43 0.82
C MET A 129 -13.53 2.74 1.36
N GLY A 130 -13.64 3.70 2.27
CA GLY A 130 -14.92 4.15 2.82
C GLY A 130 -14.90 5.63 3.12
N PHE A 131 -15.99 6.32 2.77
CA PHE A 131 -16.13 7.77 2.92
C PHE A 131 -16.99 8.20 4.10
N ASP A 132 -17.66 7.27 4.76
CA ASP A 132 -18.32 7.52 6.05
C ASP A 132 -17.29 7.93 7.11
N TRP A 133 -17.56 9.03 7.81
CA TRP A 133 -16.59 9.69 8.69
C TRP A 133 -17.24 10.35 9.91
N PHE A 134 -16.43 10.87 10.83
CA PHE A 134 -16.88 11.53 12.07
C PHE A 134 -17.33 12.99 11.86
N ASP A 135 -16.77 13.63 10.84
CA ASP A 135 -17.05 14.99 10.39
C ASP A 135 -16.90 15.06 8.87
N ASP A 136 -17.03 16.25 8.29
CA ASP A 136 -16.89 16.49 6.86
C ASP A 136 -15.43 16.52 6.37
N ARG A 137 -14.43 16.40 7.26
CA ARG A 137 -12.99 16.47 6.95
C ARG A 137 -12.35 15.10 6.82
N GLY A 138 -13.14 14.12 6.37
CA GLY A 138 -12.70 12.73 6.16
C GLY A 138 -11.88 12.50 4.90
N LEU A 139 -11.76 11.22 4.54
CA LEU A 139 -10.96 10.78 3.40
C LEU A 139 -11.40 11.44 2.08
N LEU A 140 -12.70 11.55 1.82
CA LEU A 140 -13.19 12.16 0.58
C LEU A 140 -12.84 13.66 0.50
N HIS A 141 -12.92 14.38 1.62
CA HIS A 141 -12.51 15.78 1.69
C HIS A 141 -11.01 15.92 1.42
N ALA A 142 -10.18 15.09 2.05
CA ALA A 142 -8.74 15.10 1.82
C ALA A 142 -8.37 14.90 0.33
N ILE A 143 -9.06 13.97 -0.34
CA ILE A 143 -8.88 13.70 -1.77
C ILE A 143 -9.32 14.90 -2.63
N ARG A 144 -10.45 15.55 -2.30
CA ARG A 144 -10.92 16.76 -2.98
C ARG A 144 -9.91 17.90 -2.84
N SER A 145 -9.38 18.13 -1.64
CA SER A 145 -8.37 19.17 -1.42
C SER A 145 -7.11 18.95 -2.24
N ALA A 146 -6.63 17.70 -2.37
CA ALA A 146 -5.49 17.39 -3.23
C ALA A 146 -5.75 17.77 -4.70
N LYS A 147 -6.96 17.46 -5.20
CA LYS A 147 -7.39 17.84 -6.56
C LYS A 147 -7.47 19.35 -6.72
N GLU A 148 -8.04 20.06 -5.74
CA GLU A 148 -8.12 21.53 -5.72
C GLU A 148 -6.72 22.18 -5.67
N ASN A 149 -5.76 21.54 -5.01
CA ASN A 149 -4.36 21.94 -4.98
C ASN A 149 -3.62 21.68 -6.31
N GLY A 150 -4.28 21.09 -7.31
CA GLY A 150 -3.73 20.84 -8.64
C GLY A 150 -3.21 19.42 -8.87
N ALA A 151 -3.32 18.51 -7.89
CA ALA A 151 -2.86 17.15 -8.07
C ALA A 151 -3.74 16.39 -9.07
N LYS A 152 -3.10 15.65 -9.98
CA LYS A 152 -3.80 14.59 -10.72
C LYS A 152 -4.06 13.42 -9.78
N VAL A 153 -5.34 13.16 -9.49
CA VAL A 153 -5.76 12.12 -8.55
C VAL A 153 -6.17 10.84 -9.27
N THR A 154 -5.57 9.73 -8.89
CA THR A 154 -5.94 8.37 -9.32
C THR A 154 -6.15 7.47 -8.09
N VAL A 155 -7.25 6.74 -8.05
CA VAL A 155 -7.51 5.74 -7.00
C VAL A 155 -7.47 4.35 -7.61
N VAL A 156 -6.71 3.44 -7.01
CA VAL A 156 -6.58 2.04 -7.43
C VAL A 156 -7.23 1.15 -6.39
N LEU A 157 -8.27 0.43 -6.79
CA LEU A 157 -9.04 -0.46 -5.93
C LEU A 157 -8.97 -1.91 -6.38
N SER A 158 -9.31 -2.84 -5.48
CA SER A 158 -9.54 -4.23 -5.87
C SER A 158 -10.80 -4.32 -6.72
N GLU A 159 -10.75 -5.09 -7.80
CA GLU A 159 -11.93 -5.34 -8.64
C GLU A 159 -13.06 -6.00 -7.84
N GLU A 160 -12.69 -6.88 -6.90
CA GLU A 160 -13.60 -7.68 -6.08
C GLU A 160 -14.36 -6.87 -5.02
N TYR A 161 -13.89 -5.66 -4.66
CA TYR A 161 -14.42 -4.88 -3.54
C TYR A 161 -14.79 -3.42 -3.92
N SER A 162 -14.64 -3.03 -5.19
CA SER A 162 -14.87 -1.65 -5.63
C SER A 162 -16.30 -1.46 -6.14
N GLY A 163 -17.21 -1.11 -5.23
CA GLY A 163 -18.61 -0.83 -5.52
C GLY A 163 -18.93 0.67 -5.56
N GLU A 164 -19.69 1.11 -4.55
CA GLU A 164 -20.29 2.45 -4.46
C GLU A 164 -19.25 3.57 -4.39
N GLU A 165 -18.16 3.39 -3.65
CA GLU A 165 -17.11 4.40 -3.48
C GLU A 165 -16.41 4.74 -4.79
N ALA A 166 -16.25 3.76 -5.69
CA ALA A 166 -15.69 4.00 -7.01
C ALA A 166 -16.59 4.92 -7.85
N GLU A 167 -17.92 4.78 -7.73
CA GLU A 167 -18.88 5.63 -8.43
C GLU A 167 -18.93 7.05 -7.84
N ILE A 168 -18.78 7.18 -6.52
CA ILE A 168 -18.63 8.50 -5.87
C ILE A 168 -17.39 9.21 -6.42
N LEU A 169 -16.23 8.55 -6.45
CA LEU A 169 -14.99 9.13 -6.97
C LEU A 169 -15.10 9.54 -8.45
N LYS A 170 -15.73 8.71 -9.29
CA LYS A 170 -15.95 9.05 -10.70
C LYS A 170 -16.82 10.29 -10.86
N LYS A 171 -17.87 10.45 -10.04
CA LYS A 171 -18.71 11.66 -10.04
C LYS A 171 -17.93 12.92 -9.63
N GLU A 172 -16.94 12.77 -8.76
CA GLU A 172 -15.98 13.82 -8.42
C GLU A 172 -14.94 14.08 -9.52
N GLY A 173 -15.01 13.36 -10.65
CA GLY A 173 -14.04 13.46 -11.74
C GLY A 173 -12.65 12.97 -11.33
N ILE A 174 -12.57 11.92 -10.51
CA ILE A 174 -11.34 11.25 -10.10
C ILE A 174 -11.19 9.96 -10.91
N GLU A 175 -9.98 9.69 -11.39
CA GLU A 175 -9.68 8.47 -12.12
C GLU A 175 -9.71 7.27 -11.16
N VAL A 176 -10.47 6.22 -11.50
CA VAL A 176 -10.53 4.98 -10.72
C VAL A 176 -10.07 3.81 -11.56
N LYS A 177 -9.02 3.12 -11.12
CA LYS A 177 -8.52 1.87 -11.70
C LYS A 177 -8.91 0.70 -10.81
N LYS A 178 -9.31 -0.42 -11.43
CA LYS A 178 -9.62 -1.66 -10.72
C LYS A 178 -8.58 -2.71 -11.10
N ILE A 179 -7.96 -3.35 -10.12
CA ILE A 179 -6.95 -4.40 -10.32
C ILE A 179 -7.38 -5.65 -9.55
N PRO A 180 -7.42 -6.83 -10.20
CA PRO A 180 -7.71 -8.09 -9.50
C PRO A 180 -6.76 -8.33 -8.34
N LYS A 181 -7.31 -8.81 -7.22
CA LYS A 181 -6.59 -9.15 -5.99
C LYS A 181 -5.70 -8.01 -5.48
N MET A 182 -6.09 -6.74 -5.67
CA MET A 182 -5.37 -5.63 -5.07
C MET A 182 -5.55 -5.66 -3.54
N HIS A 183 -4.45 -5.66 -2.81
CA HIS A 183 -4.44 -5.60 -1.34
C HIS A 183 -3.39 -4.63 -0.79
N GLY A 184 -2.70 -3.93 -1.69
CA GLY A 184 -1.86 -2.78 -1.39
C GLY A 184 -2.65 -1.76 -0.59
N LYS A 185 -1.96 -1.14 0.35
CA LYS A 185 -2.44 -0.07 1.21
C LYS A 185 -1.35 0.97 1.19
N ALA A 186 -1.36 1.73 0.11
CA ALA A 186 -0.30 2.65 -0.21
C ALA A 186 -0.87 3.98 -0.70
N ILE A 187 -0.15 5.06 -0.40
CA ILE A 187 -0.45 6.40 -0.90
C ILE A 187 0.84 6.94 -1.51
N VAL A 188 0.78 7.39 -2.75
CA VAL A 188 1.83 8.18 -3.39
C VAL A 188 1.33 9.61 -3.48
N ALA A 189 1.93 10.51 -2.72
CA ALA A 189 1.64 11.94 -2.72
C ALA A 189 2.91 12.66 -3.18
N ASP A 190 2.92 13.08 -4.44
CA ASP A 190 4.11 13.59 -5.13
C ASP A 190 5.29 12.60 -5.01
N ASP A 191 6.37 12.96 -4.33
CA ASP A 191 7.58 12.13 -4.18
C ASP A 191 7.62 11.40 -2.82
N LYS A 192 6.48 11.34 -2.13
CA LYS A 192 6.32 10.64 -0.85
C LYS A 192 5.45 9.41 -1.01
N VAL A 193 5.87 8.30 -0.40
CA VAL A 193 5.16 7.03 -0.42
C VAL A 193 4.87 6.58 1.00
N LEU A 194 3.60 6.45 1.34
CA LEU A 194 3.17 5.77 2.55
C LEU A 194 2.83 4.32 2.21
N ILE A 195 3.44 3.37 2.90
CA ILE A 195 2.99 1.97 2.96
C ILE A 195 2.44 1.70 4.36
N THR A 196 1.21 1.18 4.47
CA THR A 196 0.55 1.01 5.79
C THR A 196 -0.25 -0.28 5.90
N SER A 197 -0.48 -0.75 7.12
CA SER A 197 -1.44 -1.83 7.40
C SER A 197 -2.90 -1.36 7.39
N ALA A 198 -3.13 -0.04 7.45
CA ALA A 198 -4.44 0.60 7.57
C ALA A 198 -5.27 0.52 6.30
N ASN A 199 -6.54 0.15 6.44
CA ASN A 199 -7.52 0.28 5.37
C ASN A 199 -7.92 1.75 5.20
N MET A 200 -8.24 2.17 3.96
CA MET A 200 -8.61 3.55 3.63
C MET A 200 -10.06 3.88 4.02
N ASN A 201 -10.37 3.81 5.31
CA ASN A 201 -11.68 4.11 5.89
C ASN A 201 -11.54 4.60 7.33
N LYS A 202 -12.66 5.01 7.97
CA LYS A 202 -12.64 5.53 9.35
C LYS A 202 -12.06 4.56 10.38
N TYR A 203 -12.20 3.25 10.16
CA TYR A 203 -11.68 2.26 11.11
C TYR A 203 -10.16 2.16 11.03
N GLY A 204 -9.62 1.91 9.83
CA GLY A 204 -8.18 1.81 9.62
C GLY A 204 -7.47 3.12 9.93
N LEU A 205 -8.04 4.25 9.51
CA LEU A 205 -7.38 5.54 9.67
C LEU A 205 -7.57 6.19 11.04
N LYS A 206 -8.53 5.80 11.89
CA LYS A 206 -8.76 6.48 13.19
C LYS A 206 -8.97 5.58 14.40
N LEU A 207 -9.43 4.34 14.22
CA LEU A 207 -9.91 3.52 15.35
C LEU A 207 -9.11 2.25 15.60
N ASN A 208 -8.39 1.75 14.59
CA ASN A 208 -7.55 0.57 14.71
C ASN A 208 -6.13 0.94 15.17
N ARG A 209 -5.47 0.01 15.86
CA ARG A 209 -4.02 0.04 16.06
C ARG A 209 -3.37 -0.43 14.76
N GLU A 210 -2.70 0.47 14.04
CA GLU A 210 -2.10 0.22 12.72
C GLU A 210 -0.68 0.77 12.67
N ILE A 211 0.09 0.33 11.67
CA ILE A 211 1.45 0.83 11.42
C ILE A 211 1.60 1.28 9.97
N GLY A 212 2.46 2.26 9.73
CA GLY A 212 2.90 2.63 8.40
C GLY A 212 4.31 3.18 8.38
N ILE A 213 4.88 3.26 7.19
CA ILE A 213 6.17 3.88 6.92
C ILE A 213 5.96 4.88 5.79
N LEU A 214 6.24 6.15 6.07
CA LEU A 214 6.28 7.21 5.07
C LEU A 214 7.72 7.34 4.58
N ILE A 215 7.94 7.14 3.29
CA ILE A 215 9.24 7.16 2.64
C ILE A 215 9.26 8.37 1.71
N GLU A 216 10.28 9.21 1.83
CA GLU A 216 10.48 10.37 0.96
C GLU A 216 11.48 10.00 -0.14
N SER A 217 10.97 9.47 -1.25
CA SER A 217 11.79 9.06 -2.39
C SER A 217 10.99 9.05 -3.70
N PRO A 218 11.36 9.87 -4.70
CA PRO A 218 10.75 9.81 -6.02
C PRO A 218 10.98 8.46 -6.69
N GLU A 219 12.12 7.81 -6.44
CA GLU A 219 12.43 6.48 -6.99
C GLU A 219 11.44 5.42 -6.49
N VAL A 220 11.14 5.42 -5.19
CA VAL A 220 10.15 4.49 -4.61
C VAL A 220 8.74 4.82 -5.10
N ALA A 221 8.41 6.11 -5.25
CA ALA A 221 7.13 6.53 -5.83
C ALA A 221 6.97 5.96 -7.25
N GLU A 222 7.93 6.18 -8.14
CA GLU A 222 7.88 5.67 -9.50
C GLU A 222 7.86 4.13 -9.55
N PHE A 223 8.58 3.44 -8.66
CA PHE A 223 8.52 1.98 -8.56
C PHE A 223 7.11 1.47 -8.24
N VAL A 224 6.44 2.08 -7.26
CA VAL A 224 5.06 1.73 -6.87
C VAL A 224 4.09 2.03 -8.02
N LEU A 225 4.21 3.18 -8.69
CA LEU A 225 3.35 3.57 -9.80
C LEU A 225 3.51 2.66 -11.01
N LYS A 226 4.75 2.32 -11.38
CA LYS A 226 5.05 1.41 -12.49
C LYS A 226 4.42 0.03 -12.31
N ASP A 227 4.26 -0.43 -11.06
CA ASP A 227 3.60 -1.71 -10.79
C ASP A 227 2.09 -1.69 -11.02
N ILE A 228 1.42 -0.57 -10.69
CA ILE A 228 -0.03 -0.44 -10.83
C ILE A 228 -0.49 0.05 -12.21
N GLU A 229 0.36 0.75 -12.97
CA GLU A 229 -0.04 1.27 -14.28
C GLU A 229 -0.06 0.20 -15.37
N GLY A 230 0.60 -0.95 -15.16
CA GLY A 230 0.76 -1.98 -16.18
C GLY A 230 1.55 -1.44 -17.39
N ARG A 231 2.05 -2.32 -18.26
CA ARG A 231 2.67 -1.83 -19.51
C ARG A 231 1.58 -1.16 -20.35
N ARG A 232 1.57 0.16 -20.44
CA ARG A 232 1.08 0.85 -21.65
C ARG A 232 1.93 0.31 -22.79
N PHE A 233 1.41 -0.67 -23.53
CA PHE A 233 1.90 -0.92 -24.88
C PHE A 233 1.57 0.36 -25.64
N GLU A 234 2.55 1.25 -25.77
CA GLU A 234 2.43 2.37 -26.67
C GLU A 234 2.44 1.78 -28.09
N PHE A 235 1.25 1.49 -28.63
CA PHE A 235 1.09 0.95 -29.98
C PHE A 235 1.89 1.75 -31.01
N TRP A 236 2.10 3.05 -30.78
CA TRP A 236 2.96 3.93 -31.56
C TRP A 236 4.43 3.48 -31.65
N ALA A 237 4.99 2.91 -30.59
CA ALA A 237 6.37 2.41 -30.59
C ALA A 237 6.58 1.20 -31.52
N ILE A 238 5.50 0.49 -31.87
CA ILE A 238 5.52 -0.62 -32.84
C ILE A 238 5.08 -0.13 -34.23
N LEU A 239 4.07 0.74 -34.29
CA LEU A 239 3.50 1.23 -35.56
C LEU A 239 4.43 2.20 -36.30
N VAL A 240 5.19 3.05 -35.61
CA VAL A 240 6.12 4.01 -36.26
C VAL A 240 7.26 3.28 -36.99
N PRO A 241 7.98 2.31 -36.40
CA PRO A 241 8.97 1.52 -37.12
C PRO A 241 8.37 0.75 -38.31
N PHE A 242 7.17 0.19 -38.16
CA PHE A 242 6.49 -0.53 -39.25
C PHE A 242 6.10 0.38 -40.41
N ALA A 243 5.58 1.58 -40.13
CA ALA A 243 5.23 2.56 -41.15
C ALA A 243 6.47 3.07 -41.90
N LEU A 244 7.57 3.33 -41.18
CA LEU A 244 8.86 3.71 -41.79
C LEU A 244 9.44 2.59 -42.64
N PHE A 245 9.34 1.34 -42.18
CA PHE A 245 9.80 0.16 -42.93
C PHE A 245 8.97 -0.07 -44.20
N ALA A 246 7.64 0.03 -44.12
CA ALA A 246 6.74 -0.07 -45.27
C ALA A 246 6.99 1.05 -46.30
N LEU A 247 7.24 2.28 -45.83
CA LEU A 247 7.60 3.40 -46.69
C LEU A 247 8.96 3.17 -47.38
N ALA A 248 9.95 2.64 -46.67
CA ALA A 248 11.25 2.29 -47.26
C ALA A 248 11.11 1.22 -48.36
N ILE A 249 10.31 0.17 -48.14
CA ILE A 249 10.02 -0.85 -49.16
C ILE A 249 9.31 -0.23 -50.35
N TYR A 250 8.30 0.62 -50.13
CA TYR A 250 7.57 1.29 -51.20
C TYR A 250 8.49 2.17 -52.06
N LEU A 251 9.38 2.95 -51.43
CA LEU A 251 10.35 3.78 -52.13
C LEU A 251 11.36 2.94 -52.93
N LEU A 252 11.86 1.84 -52.35
CA LEU A 252 12.76 0.91 -53.05
C LEU A 252 12.07 0.21 -54.24
N TRP A 253 10.76 -0.08 -54.15
CA TRP A 253 10.00 -0.65 -55.26
C TRP A 253 9.70 0.37 -56.36
N LYS A 254 9.28 1.59 -55.98
CA LYS A 254 8.87 2.65 -56.90
C LYS A 254 10.02 3.24 -57.71
N PHE A 255 11.22 3.28 -57.14
CA PHE A 255 12.41 3.88 -57.75
C PHE A 255 13.47 2.85 -58.14
N ARG A 256 13.07 1.60 -58.40
CA ARG A 256 13.95 0.61 -59.03
C ARG A 256 14.27 1.05 -60.47
N PRO A 257 15.56 1.06 -60.87
CA PRO A 257 15.96 1.37 -62.24
C PRO A 257 15.49 0.31 -63.25
#